data_AF-A0A382WK01-F1
#
_entry.id   AF-A0A382WK01-F1
#
_cell.length_a   1.000
_cell.length_b   1.000
_cell.length_c   1.000
_cell.angle_alpha   90.00
_cell.angle_beta   90.00
_cell.angle_gamma   90.00
#
_symmetry.space_group_name_H-M   'P 1'
#
loop_
_entity.id
_entity.type
_entity.pdbx_description
1 polymer ?
#
loop_
_entity_poly.entity_id
_entity_poly.type
_entity_poly.pdbx_seq_one_letter_code
_entity_poly.pdbx_strand_id
1 'polypeptide(L)' 'VPHSPQRFKNTIGLVVERKRTKDELDGFQWYCDSCNTLLYEKFFPLNDIVKDLPAVFDSFWKDIKSRTCTKCGDILEK' A
#
# COMPACT_ATOMS: atom_id res chain seq x y z
N VAL A 1 11.24 6.06 -2.36
CA VAL A 1 11.62 4.81 -1.67
C VAL A 1 10.36 4.21 -1.07
N PRO A 2 9.92 3.00 -1.49
CA PRO A 2 8.79 2.32 -0.88
C PRO A 2 9.06 2.05 0.61
N HIS A 3 8.06 2.24 1.46
CA HIS A 3 8.19 2.06 2.91
C HIS A 3 6.86 1.56 3.51
N SER A 4 6.95 0.69 4.52
CA SER A 4 5.79 0.12 5.22
C SER A 4 5.93 0.39 6.72
N PRO A 5 5.41 1.53 7.24
CA PRO A 5 5.56 1.91 8.63
C PRO A 5 4.94 0.88 9.60
N GLN A 6 5.77 0.29 10.45
CA GLN A 6 5.32 -0.61 11.53
C GLN A 6 5.33 0.16 12.86
N ARG A 7 4.20 0.15 13.58
CA ARG A 7 4.04 0.88 14.85
C ARG A 7 3.70 -0.08 15.98
N PHE A 8 4.55 -0.12 17.01
CA PHE A 8 4.34 -0.96 18.18
C PHE A 8 3.57 -0.22 19.28
N LYS A 9 2.99 -0.98 20.21
CA LYS A 9 2.21 -0.45 21.34
C LYS A 9 3.05 0.54 22.16
N ASN A 10 2.40 1.60 22.65
CA ASN A 10 3.01 2.65 23.50
C ASN A 10 4.14 3.44 22.82
N THR A 11 4.06 3.68 21.52
CA THR A 11 5.02 4.52 20.77
C THR A 11 4.34 5.78 20.20
N ILE A 12 5.12 6.85 20.01
CA ILE A 12 4.69 8.10 19.36
C ILE A 12 5.61 8.33 18.16
N GLY A 13 5.04 8.69 17.00
CA GLY A 13 5.81 9.06 15.82
C GLY A 13 5.22 10.28 15.13
N LEU A 14 6.03 11.33 14.97
CA LEU A 14 5.70 12.55 14.23
C LEU A 14 6.02 12.34 12.74
N VAL A 15 5.05 12.63 11.88
CA VAL A 15 5.21 12.58 10.42
C VAL A 15 4.86 13.95 9.87
N VAL A 16 5.73 14.49 9.02
CA VAL A 16 5.52 15.76 8.31
C VAL A 16 5.66 15.48 6.81
N GLU A 17 4.60 15.77 6.06
CA GLU A 17 4.54 15.59 4.62
C GLU A 17 4.07 16.88 3.94
N ARG A 18 4.44 17.05 2.66
CA ARG A 18 3.91 18.13 1.83
C ARG A 18 2.59 17.69 1.17
N LYS A 19 1.67 18.63 0.98
CA LYS A 19 0.53 18.43 0.07
C LYS A 19 1.03 18.26 -1.36
N ARG A 20 0.55 17.22 -2.03
CA ARG A 20 0.86 16.94 -3.44
C ARG A 20 0.29 18.05 -4.32
N THR A 21 0.98 18.38 -5.41
CA THR A 21 0.41 19.20 -6.49
C THR A 21 -0.60 18.36 -7.28
N LYS A 22 -1.32 18.99 -8.22
CA LYS A 22 -2.35 18.28 -9.01
C LYS A 22 -1.77 17.20 -9.93
N ASP A 23 -0.51 17.32 -10.30
CA ASP A 23 0.18 16.40 -11.22
C ASP A 23 1.00 15.33 -10.47
N GLU A 24 1.00 15.38 -9.14
CA GLU A 24 1.70 14.41 -8.28
C GLU A 24 0.73 13.33 -7.80
N LEU A 25 1.14 12.06 -7.96
CA LEU A 25 0.38 10.90 -7.52
C LEU A 25 1.14 10.15 -6.43
N ASP A 26 0.40 9.61 -5.46
CA ASP A 26 0.93 8.67 -4.48
C ASP A 26 0.80 7.24 -5.00
N GLY A 27 1.83 6.44 -4.75
CA GLY A 27 1.91 5.04 -5.15
C GLY A 27 1.80 4.12 -3.93
N PHE A 28 0.92 3.12 -4.01
CA PHE A 28 0.84 2.05 -3.03
C PHE A 28 1.20 0.72 -3.68
N GLN A 29 2.05 -0.05 -3.01
CA GLN A 29 2.63 -1.27 -3.51
C GLN A 29 2.49 -2.40 -2.48
N TRP A 30 2.20 -3.60 -2.97
CA TRP A 30 2.25 -4.83 -2.19
C TRP A 30 3.21 -5.81 -2.83
N TYR A 31 3.88 -6.60 -1.99
CA TYR A 31 4.88 -7.57 -2.41
C TYR A 31 4.52 -8.95 -1.88
N CYS A 32 4.98 -9.98 -2.58
CA CYS A 32 4.82 -11.36 -2.15
C CYS A 32 5.76 -11.66 -0.98
N ASP A 33 5.23 -12.15 0.14
CA ASP A 33 6.03 -12.50 1.33
C ASP A 33 7.04 -13.63 1.07
N SER A 34 6.76 -14.53 0.13
CA SER A 34 7.64 -15.67 -0.15
C SER A 34 8.82 -15.33 -1.07
N CYS A 35 8.64 -14.42 -2.02
CA CYS A 35 9.64 -14.17 -3.07
C CYS A 35 9.89 -12.70 -3.42
N ASN A 36 9.28 -11.76 -2.68
CA ASN A 36 9.42 -10.31 -2.83
C ASN A 36 9.03 -9.75 -4.21
N THR A 37 8.30 -10.51 -5.02
CA THR A 37 7.78 -10.03 -6.30
C THR A 37 6.66 -9.02 -6.04
N LEU A 38 6.66 -7.89 -6.77
CA LEU A 38 5.58 -6.91 -6.73
C LEU A 38 4.26 -7.58 -7.17
N LEU A 39 3.24 -7.52 -6.31
CA LEU A 39 1.92 -8.10 -6.55
C LEU A 39 0.96 -7.09 -7.18
N TYR A 40 0.94 -5.88 -6.61
CA TYR A 40 0.00 -4.85 -6.96
C TYR A 40 0.64 -3.48 -6.79
N GLU A 41 0.34 -2.57 -7.71
CA GLU A 41 0.71 -1.17 -7.65
C GLU A 41 -0.48 -0.30 -8.08
N LYS A 42 -0.71 0.79 -7.34
CA LYS A 42 -1.72 1.78 -7.69
C LYS A 42 -1.22 3.18 -7.45
N PHE A 43 -1.36 4.03 -8.47
CA PHE A 43 -1.14 5.47 -8.37
C PHE A 43 -2.48 6.22 -8.32
N PHE A 44 -2.60 7.20 -7.43
CA PHE A 44 -3.79 8.04 -7.32
C PHE A 44 -3.48 9.40 -6.68
N PRO A 45 -4.32 10.42 -6.95
CA PRO A 45 -4.20 11.71 -6.27
C PRO A 45 -4.65 11.58 -4.81
N LEU A 46 -3.74 11.85 -3.88
CA LEU A 46 -3.99 11.75 -2.44
C LEU A 46 -4.40 13.12 -1.87
N ASN A 47 -5.66 13.26 -1.45
CA ASN A 47 -6.20 14.51 -0.93
C ASN A 47 -6.48 14.45 0.57
N ASP A 48 -7.03 13.33 1.05
CA ASP A 48 -7.36 13.08 2.44
C ASP A 48 -6.95 11.66 2.83
N ILE A 49 -5.81 11.54 3.51
CA ILE A 49 -5.23 10.26 3.94
C ILE A 49 -6.22 9.40 4.73
N VAL A 50 -7.06 10.01 5.57
CA VAL A 50 -7.97 9.28 6.46
C VAL A 50 -9.11 8.65 5.66
N LYS A 51 -9.53 9.29 4.56
CA LYS A 51 -10.63 8.82 3.71
C LYS A 51 -10.17 7.98 2.52
N ASP A 52 -9.09 8.39 1.87
CA ASP A 52 -8.66 7.85 0.59
C ASP A 52 -7.96 6.50 0.76
N LEU A 53 -7.13 6.34 1.81
CA LEU A 53 -6.34 5.12 2.00
C LEU A 53 -7.17 3.86 2.30
N PRO A 54 -8.18 3.89 3.20
CA PRO A 54 -8.99 2.71 3.48
C PRO A 54 -9.61 2.09 2.23
N ALA A 55 -10.09 2.91 1.28
CA ALA A 55 -10.67 2.42 0.04
C ALA A 55 -9.64 1.68 -0.85
N VAL A 56 -8.40 2.16 -0.89
CA VAL A 56 -7.31 1.51 -1.63
C VAL A 56 -6.98 0.16 -1.00
N PHE A 57 -6.85 0.10 0.33
CA PHE A 57 -6.58 -1.15 1.05
C PHE A 57 -7.71 -2.17 0.87
N ASP A 58 -8.96 -1.74 1.01
CA ASP A 58 -10.13 -2.61 0.85
C ASP A 58 -10.21 -3.18 -0.57
N SER A 59 -9.89 -2.36 -1.58
CA SER A 59 -9.89 -2.83 -2.97
C SER A 59 -8.86 -3.92 -3.21
N PHE A 60 -7.65 -3.79 -2.63
CA PHE A 60 -6.61 -4.80 -2.71
C PHE A 60 -6.99 -6.08 -1.97
N TRP A 61 -7.45 -5.98 -0.72
CA TRP A 61 -7.77 -7.16 0.09
C TRP A 61 -8.97 -7.97 -0.43
N LYS A 62 -9.90 -7.33 -1.15
CA LYS A 62 -11.05 -8.00 -1.77
C LYS A 62 -10.71 -8.70 -3.09
N ASP A 63 -9.63 -8.29 -3.77
CA ASP A 63 -9.23 -8.89 -5.05
C ASP A 63 -8.21 -10.01 -4.84
N ILE A 64 -8.63 -11.25 -5.09
CA ILE A 64 -7.72 -12.40 -5.01
C ILE A 64 -6.63 -12.34 -6.09
N LYS A 65 -6.92 -11.81 -7.28
CA LYS A 65 -5.96 -11.78 -8.38
C LYS A 65 -4.79 -10.86 -8.06
N SER A 66 -5.09 -9.67 -7.51
CA SER A 66 -4.07 -8.73 -7.04
C SER A 66 -3.21 -9.27 -5.89
N ARG A 67 -3.67 -10.32 -5.19
CA ARG A 67 -2.94 -10.95 -4.07
C ARG A 67 -2.17 -12.21 -4.47
N THR A 68 -2.46 -12.79 -5.63
CA THR A 68 -1.79 -13.99 -6.12
C THR A 68 -0.50 -13.62 -6.85
N CYS A 69 0.62 -14.16 -6.40
CA CYS A 69 1.91 -13.96 -7.01
C CYS A 69 2.00 -14.67 -8.36
N THR A 70 2.29 -13.92 -9.42
CA THR A 70 2.50 -14.47 -10.77
C THR A 70 3.80 -15.28 -10.90
N LYS A 71 4.73 -15.14 -9.95
CA LYS A 71 6.03 -15.82 -9.99
C LYS A 71 6.04 -17.16 -9.23
N CYS A 72 5.49 -17.22 -8.02
CA CYS A 72 5.50 -18.43 -7.20
C CYS A 72 4.11 -19.04 -6.94
N GLY A 73 3.02 -18.36 -7.29
CA GLY A 73 1.66 -18.82 -7.06
C GLY A 73 1.11 -18.56 -5.66
N ASP A 74 1.95 -18.14 -4.70
CA ASP A 74 1.51 -17.84 -3.34
C ASP A 74 0.51 -16.68 -3.31
N ILE A 75 -0.43 -16.76 -2.38
CA ILE A 75 -1.47 -15.74 -2.17
C ILE A 75 -1.13 -14.96 -0.91
N LEU A 76 -1.05 -13.63 -1.01
CA LEU A 76 -0.85 -12.78 0.17
C LEU A 76 -2.08 -12.83 1.08
N GLU A 77 -1.85 -13.23 2.33
CA GLU A 77 -2.83 -13.26 3.40
C GLU A 77 -2.76 -11.99 4.25
N LYS A 78 -3.81 -11.75 5.04
CA LYS A 78 -3.97 -10.52 5.83
C LYS A 78 -3.43 -10.68 7.23
#